data_AF-A0A4Y2V0F5-F1
#
_entry.id   AF-A0A4Y2V0F5-F1
#
_cell.length_a   1.000
_cell.length_b   1.000
_cell.length_c   1.000
_cell.angle_alpha   90.00
_cell.angle_beta   90.00
_cell.angle_gamma   90.00
#
_symmetry.space_group_name_H-M   'P 1'
#
loop_
_entity.id
_entity.type
_entity.pdbx_description
1 polymer ?
#
loop_
_entity_poly.entity_id
_entity_poly.type
_entity_poly.pdbx_seq_one_letter_code
_entity_poly.pdbx_strand_id
1 'polypeptide(L)'
;MWKDVKIVHGKPRHSQTQGSVERANQDIQNMLTTGMNDNDTNKWSDGLPFVQFAKNTTYHEGIRQSPYEAMFGIKPKRGIASSFLPGEQIANIENEEQLEEIANTFETDEQLEGTVNTFEDNLSNGHTENHIRKRNTEEDLQPTTSLYQALTEQHEFISI
;
A
#
# COMPACT_ATOMS: atom_id res chain seq x y z
N MET A 1 24.40 4.55 -20.94
CA MET A 1 23.40 5.60 -21.28
C MET A 1 22.26 4.93 -22.00
N TRP A 2 21.01 5.16 -21.58
CA TRP A 2 19.84 4.47 -22.11
C TRP A 2 19.53 5.04 -23.51
N LYS A 3 19.85 4.28 -24.56
CA LYS A 3 19.87 4.78 -25.96
C LYS A 3 18.50 5.25 -26.46
N ASP A 4 17.42 4.74 -25.87
CA ASP A 4 16.04 5.00 -26.30
C ASP A 4 15.29 6.01 -25.42
N VAL A 5 15.98 6.65 -24.46
CA VAL A 5 15.34 7.65 -23.58
C VAL A 5 15.25 9.00 -24.30
N LYS A 6 14.02 9.42 -24.60
CA LYS A 6 13.73 10.75 -25.14
C LYS A 6 13.46 11.75 -24.01
N ILE A 7 14.31 12.77 -23.88
CA ILE A 7 14.09 13.87 -22.95
C ILE A 7 13.07 14.84 -23.54
N VAL A 8 11.95 15.05 -22.83
CA VAL A 8 10.94 16.05 -23.18
C VAL A 8 11.02 17.20 -22.18
N HIS A 9 11.23 18.41 -22.68
CA HIS A 9 11.35 19.60 -21.84
C HIS A 9 9.99 20.26 -21.62
N GLY A 10 9.68 20.60 -20.37
CA GLY A 10 8.52 21.42 -20.03
C GLY A 10 8.70 22.87 -20.48
N LYS A 11 7.58 23.60 -20.67
CA LYS A 11 7.65 25.04 -20.92
C LYS A 11 8.07 25.78 -19.64
N PRO A 12 8.98 26.77 -19.73
CA PRO A 12 9.34 27.58 -18.57
C PRO A 12 8.10 28.20 -17.91
N ARG A 13 7.98 28.07 -16.59
CA ARG A 13 6.89 28.65 -15.77
C ARG A 13 5.48 28.21 -16.19
N HIS A 14 5.33 27.00 -16.75
CA HIS A 14 4.03 26.46 -17.13
C HIS A 14 3.56 25.43 -16.10
N SER A 15 2.87 25.92 -15.06
CA SER A 15 2.39 25.16 -13.91
C SER A 15 1.51 23.96 -14.28
N GLN A 16 0.78 24.00 -15.40
CA GLN A 16 -0.14 22.92 -15.78
C GLN A 16 0.56 21.56 -15.99
N THR A 17 1.79 21.55 -16.53
CA THR A 17 2.58 20.31 -16.74
C THR A 17 3.38 19.90 -15.51
N GLN A 18 3.53 20.79 -14.53
CA GLN A 18 4.36 20.54 -13.33
C GLN A 18 3.53 20.37 -12.06
N GLY A 19 2.27 20.78 -12.06
CA GLY A 19 1.42 20.81 -10.87
C GLY A 19 1.12 19.43 -10.27
N SER A 20 1.10 18.36 -11.07
CA SER A 20 0.96 17.00 -10.55
C SER A 20 2.19 16.58 -9.73
N VAL A 21 3.38 16.86 -10.25
CA VAL A 21 4.66 16.57 -9.58
C VAL A 21 4.81 17.46 -8.34
N GLU A 22 4.47 18.75 -8.45
CA GLU A 22 4.51 19.69 -7.31
C GLU A 22 3.61 19.23 -6.16
N ARG A 23 2.37 18.80 -6.45
CA ARG A 23 1.46 18.25 -5.42
C ARG A 23 1.98 16.96 -4.82
N ALA A 24 2.44 16.03 -5.65
CA ALA A 24 3.01 14.76 -5.15
C ALA A 24 4.23 14.99 -4.25
N ASN A 25 5.09 15.94 -4.61
CA ASN A 25 6.24 16.33 -3.79
C ASN A 25 5.81 16.94 -2.46
N GLN A 26 4.76 17.77 -2.45
CA GLN A 26 4.22 18.34 -1.22
C GLN A 26 3.66 17.24 -0.30
N ASP A 27 2.92 16.27 -0.84
CA ASP A 27 2.42 15.14 -0.08
C ASP A 27 3.56 14.34 0.56
N ILE A 28 4.61 14.02 -0.21
CA ILE A 28 5.78 13.29 0.28
C ILE A 28 6.49 14.07 1.39
N GLN A 29 6.66 15.38 1.23
CA GLN A 29 7.25 16.24 2.26
C GLN A 29 6.43 16.20 3.55
N ASN A 30 5.10 16.35 3.45
CA ASN A 30 4.22 16.32 4.61
C ASN A 30 4.31 14.96 5.33
N MET A 31 4.25 13.86 4.58
CA MET A 31 4.36 12.50 5.14
C MET A 31 5.71 12.28 5.85
N LEU A 32 6.80 12.75 5.26
CA LEU A 32 8.13 12.69 5.88
C LEU A 32 8.21 13.55 7.13
N THR A 33 7.69 14.77 7.10
CA THR A 33 7.67 15.67 8.26
C THR A 33 6.87 15.09 9.42
N THR A 34 5.68 14.55 9.16
CA THR A 34 4.87 13.88 10.17
C THR A 34 5.61 12.67 10.74
N GLY A 35 6.11 11.77 9.89
CA GLY A 35 6.84 10.59 10.36
C GLY A 35 8.10 10.94 11.16
N MET A 36 8.83 11.99 10.81
CA MET A 36 9.99 12.48 11.58
C MET A 36 9.60 13.01 12.95
N ASN A 37 8.51 13.78 13.03
CA ASN A 37 7.99 14.30 14.29
C ASN A 37 7.54 13.17 15.23
N ASP A 38 6.84 12.17 14.69
CA ASP A 38 6.32 11.05 15.47
C ASP A 38 7.43 10.15 16.04
N ASN A 39 8.59 10.09 15.36
CA ASN A 39 9.73 9.25 15.75
C ASN A 39 10.86 10.04 16.43
N ASP A 40 10.67 11.33 16.73
CA ASP A 40 11.70 12.24 17.27
C ASP A 40 13.06 12.10 16.56
N THR A 41 13.02 12.15 15.22
CA THR A 41 14.20 11.92 14.37
C THR A 41 14.26 12.89 13.21
N ASN A 42 15.48 13.23 12.79
CA ASN A 42 15.74 14.01 11.58
C ASN A 42 16.24 13.15 10.41
N LYS A 43 16.25 11.82 10.57
CA LYS A 43 16.73 10.86 9.56
C LYS A 43 15.65 10.56 8.52
N TRP A 44 15.32 11.57 7.71
CA TRP A 44 14.30 11.46 6.66
C TRP A 44 14.57 10.29 5.68
N SER A 45 15.83 9.94 5.45
CA SER A 45 16.24 8.85 4.55
C SER A 45 15.70 7.49 5.02
N ASP A 46 15.63 7.29 6.33
CA ASP A 46 15.21 6.03 6.94
C ASP A 46 13.68 5.86 6.82
N GLY A 47 12.95 6.99 6.81
CA GLY A 47 11.49 7.04 6.61
C GLY A 47 11.06 6.93 5.14
N LEU A 48 11.95 7.20 4.19
CA LEU A 48 11.61 7.30 2.76
C LEU A 48 10.97 6.01 2.18
N PRO A 49 11.46 4.79 2.46
CA PRO A 49 10.84 3.57 1.96
C PRO A 49 9.38 3.41 2.43
N PHE A 50 9.10 3.78 3.69
CA PHE A 50 7.76 3.70 4.28
C PHE A 50 6.82 4.73 3.64
N VAL A 51 7.26 5.97 3.50
CA VAL A 51 6.48 7.04 2.85
C VAL A 51 6.19 6.68 1.40
N GLN A 52 7.19 6.18 0.67
CA GLN A 52 7.00 5.77 -0.73
C GLN A 52 6.00 4.61 -0.84
N PHE A 53 6.14 3.59 0.00
CA PHE A 53 5.20 2.48 0.02
C PHE A 53 3.78 2.95 0.35
N ALA A 54 3.61 3.74 1.40
CA ALA A 54 2.31 4.30 1.78
C ALA A 54 1.71 5.12 0.63
N LYS A 55 2.45 6.08 0.06
CA LYS A 55 1.95 6.92 -1.03
C LYS A 55 1.55 6.13 -2.29
N ASN A 56 2.31 5.08 -2.62
CA ASN A 56 2.03 4.24 -3.79
C ASN A 56 0.88 3.26 -3.57
N THR A 57 0.57 2.89 -2.32
CA THR A 57 -0.44 1.87 -2.00
C THR A 57 -1.75 2.45 -1.47
N THR A 58 -1.76 3.73 -1.09
CA THR A 58 -2.98 4.46 -0.74
C THR A 58 -3.86 4.67 -1.97
N TYR A 59 -5.17 4.50 -1.77
CA TYR A 59 -6.18 4.75 -2.79
C TYR A 59 -6.13 6.21 -3.26
N HIS A 60 -6.08 6.41 -4.58
CA HIS A 60 -6.08 7.73 -5.18
C HIS A 60 -7.38 7.96 -5.94
N GLU A 61 -8.24 8.82 -5.39
CA GLU A 61 -9.59 9.11 -5.88
C GLU A 61 -9.65 9.41 -7.39
N GLY A 62 -8.77 10.30 -7.90
CA GLY A 62 -8.76 10.67 -9.32
C GLY A 62 -8.49 9.52 -10.31
N ILE A 63 -7.82 8.43 -9.89
CA ILE A 63 -7.60 7.23 -10.72
C ILE A 63 -8.42 6.03 -10.24
N ARG A 64 -9.19 6.18 -9.16
CA ARG A 64 -10.04 5.17 -8.52
C ARG A 64 -9.33 3.85 -8.15
N GLN A 65 -8.04 3.93 -7.87
CA GLN A 65 -7.20 2.82 -7.39
C GLN A 65 -5.91 3.39 -6.79
N SER A 66 -5.06 2.55 -6.21
CA SER A 66 -3.72 2.98 -5.80
C SER A 66 -2.78 3.14 -7.00
N PRO A 67 -1.79 4.05 -6.97
CA PRO A 67 -0.76 4.13 -8.01
C PRO A 67 -0.03 2.80 -8.27
N TYR A 68 0.15 1.98 -7.22
CA TYR A 68 0.71 0.63 -7.31
C TYR A 68 -0.19 -0.28 -8.16
N GLU A 69 -1.49 -0.34 -7.87
CA GLU A 69 -2.45 -1.12 -8.66
C GLU A 69 -2.51 -0.63 -10.11
N ALA A 70 -2.50 0.70 -10.32
CA ALA A 70 -2.48 1.26 -11.67
C ALA A 70 -1.23 0.87 -12.47
N MET A 71 -0.08 0.71 -11.82
CA MET A 71 1.18 0.37 -12.46
C MET A 71 1.37 -1.14 -12.68
N PHE A 72 0.96 -1.96 -11.71
CA PHE A 72 1.23 -3.40 -11.69
C PHE A 72 0.00 -4.28 -11.98
N GLY A 73 -1.20 -3.73 -11.94
CA GLY A 73 -2.46 -4.47 -12.11
C GLY A 73 -2.81 -5.41 -10.94
N ILE A 74 -2.04 -5.38 -9.86
CA ILE A 74 -2.23 -6.23 -8.68
C ILE A 74 -2.26 -5.40 -7.40
N LYS A 75 -2.97 -5.89 -6.39
CA LYS A 75 -2.96 -5.30 -5.06
C LYS A 75 -1.58 -5.42 -4.40
N PRO A 76 -1.12 -4.39 -3.67
CA PRO A 76 0.15 -4.45 -2.97
C PRO A 76 0.11 -5.50 -1.87
N LYS A 77 1.16 -6.31 -1.79
CA LYS A 77 1.37 -7.26 -0.69
C LYS A 77 1.74 -6.50 0.58
N ARG A 78 0.96 -6.68 1.65
CA ARG A 78 1.18 -6.13 2.98
C ARG A 78 1.54 -7.27 3.94
N GLY A 79 2.84 -7.57 4.03
CA GLY A 79 3.38 -8.60 4.92
C GLY A 79 2.74 -9.99 4.75
N ILE A 80 2.80 -10.79 5.80
CA ILE A 80 2.26 -12.16 5.82
C ILE A 80 0.74 -12.22 5.63
N ALA A 81 0.00 -11.16 5.98
CA ALA A 81 -1.45 -11.07 5.77
C ALA A 81 -1.85 -11.09 4.29
N SER A 82 -0.92 -10.81 3.39
CA SER A 82 -1.12 -10.87 1.94
C SER A 82 -0.49 -12.09 1.27
N SER A 83 -0.02 -13.05 2.07
CA SER A 83 0.52 -14.32 1.59
C SER A 83 -0.61 -15.29 1.21
N PHE A 84 -0.23 -16.44 0.67
CA PHE A 84 -1.16 -17.54 0.40
C PHE A 84 -1.48 -18.37 1.66
N LEU A 85 -0.95 -17.97 2.83
CA LEU A 85 -1.16 -18.69 4.07
C LEU A 85 -2.59 -18.49 4.56
N PRO A 86 -3.27 -19.56 5.03
CA PRO A 86 -4.58 -19.45 5.65
C PRO A 86 -4.54 -18.50 6.85
N GLY A 87 -5.56 -17.63 6.97
CA GLY A 87 -5.62 -16.65 8.07
C GLY A 87 -5.57 -17.27 9.47
N GLU A 88 -6.08 -18.49 9.63
CA GLU A 88 -6.02 -19.26 10.88
C GLU A 88 -4.57 -19.63 11.26
N GLN A 89 -3.73 -19.95 10.28
CA GLN A 89 -2.32 -20.24 10.53
C GLN A 89 -1.56 -18.96 10.86
N ILE A 90 -1.83 -17.87 10.14
CA ILE A 90 -1.22 -16.56 10.41
C ILE A 90 -1.48 -16.09 11.85
N ALA A 91 -2.69 -16.33 12.37
CA ALA A 91 -3.06 -15.94 13.74
C ALA A 91 -2.25 -16.65 14.83
N ASN A 92 -1.71 -17.83 14.53
CA ASN A 92 -0.95 -18.66 15.47
C ASN A 92 0.59 -18.49 15.33
N ILE A 93 1.06 -17.64 14.40
CA ILE A 93 2.48 -17.36 14.21
C ILE A 93 2.92 -16.32 15.24
N GLU A 94 3.78 -16.74 16.16
CA GLU A 94 4.39 -15.89 17.18
C GLU A 94 5.87 -15.59 16.88
N ASN A 95 6.55 -16.45 16.10
CA ASN A 95 7.97 -16.32 15.80
C ASN A 95 8.35 -16.77 14.38
N GLU A 96 9.60 -16.48 14.00
CA GLU A 96 10.15 -16.77 12.67
C GLU A 96 10.24 -18.29 12.39
N GLU A 97 10.57 -19.11 13.39
CA GLU A 97 10.67 -20.57 13.25
C GLU A 97 9.33 -21.19 12.84
N GLN A 98 8.23 -20.73 13.43
CA GLN A 98 6.86 -21.16 13.06
C GLN A 98 6.49 -20.74 11.65
N LEU A 99 6.89 -19.53 11.23
CA LEU A 99 6.65 -19.06 9.86
C LEU A 99 7.41 -19.92 8.84
N GLU A 100 8.67 -20.27 9.15
CA GLU A 100 9.50 -21.13 8.30
C GLU A 100 8.93 -22.54 8.18
N GLU A 101 8.46 -23.14 9.29
CA GLU A 101 7.83 -24.46 9.28
C GLU A 101 6.60 -24.47 8.35
N ILE A 102 5.72 -23.48 8.52
CA ILE A 102 4.52 -23.34 7.69
C ILE A 102 4.90 -23.16 6.22
N ALA A 103 5.82 -22.25 5.89
CA ALA A 103 6.24 -22.00 4.52
C ALA A 103 6.78 -23.27 3.83
N ASN A 104 7.61 -24.05 4.54
CA ASN A 104 8.17 -25.30 4.03
C ASN A 104 7.11 -26.39 3.80
N THR A 105 6.04 -26.41 4.60
CA THR A 105 4.90 -27.32 4.35
C THR A 105 4.12 -26.96 3.08
N PHE A 106 3.98 -25.67 2.75
CA PHE A 106 3.32 -25.24 1.51
C PHE A 106 4.16 -25.44 0.25
N GLU A 107 5.48 -25.37 0.35
CA GLU A 107 6.37 -25.64 -0.80
C GLU A 107 6.44 -27.13 -1.16
N THR A 108 6.11 -28.03 -0.21
CA THR A 108 6.14 -29.47 -0.44
C THR A 108 4.84 -30.04 -1.03
N ASP A 109 3.72 -29.31 -0.92
CA ASP A 109 2.44 -29.63 -1.54
C ASP A 109 2.25 -28.87 -2.88
N GLU A 110 2.98 -29.31 -3.91
CA GLU A 110 2.79 -28.84 -5.28
C GLU A 110 1.43 -29.33 -5.84
N GLN A 111 0.40 -28.48 -5.82
CA GLN A 111 -0.78 -28.61 -6.67
C GLN A 111 -1.01 -27.33 -7.48
N LEU A 112 -0.26 -27.23 -8.57
CA LEU A 112 -0.68 -26.54 -9.79
C LEU A 112 -1.95 -27.23 -10.35
N GLU A 113 -2.84 -26.46 -10.96
CA GLU A 113 -4.14 -26.85 -11.57
C GLU A 113 -5.39 -26.73 -10.68
N GLY A 114 -5.74 -25.50 -10.31
CA GLY A 114 -7.09 -25.17 -9.80
C GLY A 114 -7.36 -23.69 -9.59
N THR A 115 -6.31 -22.89 -9.47
CA THR A 115 -6.37 -21.51 -8.94
C THR A 115 -6.26 -20.41 -9.99
N VAL A 116 -6.60 -20.68 -11.26
CA VAL A 116 -6.82 -19.60 -12.24
C VAL A 116 -8.29 -19.15 -12.22
N ASN A 117 -9.23 -20.05 -11.95
CA ASN A 117 -10.67 -19.75 -12.06
C ASN A 117 -11.21 -18.97 -10.84
N THR A 118 -10.65 -19.16 -9.64
CA THR A 118 -11.09 -18.43 -8.44
C THR A 118 -10.62 -16.96 -8.43
N PHE A 119 -9.65 -16.59 -9.27
CA PHE A 119 -9.16 -15.21 -9.36
C PHE A 119 -10.08 -14.31 -10.20
N GLU A 120 -10.72 -14.82 -11.25
CA GLU A 120 -11.69 -14.03 -12.03
C GLU A 120 -12.99 -13.83 -11.24
N ASP A 121 -13.47 -14.85 -10.53
CA ASP A 121 -14.74 -14.78 -9.77
C ASP A 121 -14.66 -13.85 -8.55
N ASN A 122 -13.50 -13.74 -7.89
CA ASN A 122 -13.32 -12.81 -6.77
C ASN A 122 -12.95 -11.38 -7.22
N LEU A 123 -12.59 -11.17 -8.49
CA LEU A 123 -12.39 -9.84 -9.06
C LEU A 123 -13.69 -9.26 -9.65
N SER A 124 -14.62 -10.11 -10.08
CA SER A 124 -15.92 -9.70 -10.67
C SER A 124 -17.02 -9.41 -9.64
N ASN A 125 -16.99 -10.01 -8.45
CA ASN A 125 -18.13 -9.93 -7.49
C ASN A 125 -18.16 -8.70 -6.58
N GLY A 126 -17.37 -7.66 -6.85
CA GLY A 126 -17.40 -6.39 -6.11
C GLY A 126 -18.49 -5.40 -6.55
N HIS A 127 -19.37 -5.77 -7.50
CA HIS A 127 -20.48 -4.92 -7.94
C HIS A 127 -21.76 -5.24 -7.15
N THR A 128 -21.82 -4.86 -5.88
CA THR A 128 -23.10 -4.56 -5.24
C THR A 128 -23.01 -3.28 -4.42
N GLU A 129 -23.81 -2.31 -4.84
CA GLU A 129 -24.19 -1.15 -4.06
C GLU A 129 -24.59 -1.60 -2.65
N ASN A 130 -23.84 -1.18 -1.64
CA ASN A 130 -24.30 -1.20 -0.26
C ASN A 130 -23.87 0.09 0.41
N HIS A 131 -24.72 1.12 0.28
CA HIS A 131 -24.92 2.04 1.38
C HIS A 131 -25.31 1.22 2.61
N ILE A 132 -24.46 1.17 3.66
CA ILE A 132 -24.85 1.14 5.08
C ILE A 132 -23.61 1.21 6.00
N ARG A 133 -23.59 2.30 6.77
CA ARG A 133 -23.22 2.49 8.19
C ARG A 133 -21.82 2.09 8.69
N LYS A 134 -21.04 3.14 9.00
CA LYS A 134 -19.89 3.15 9.91
C LYS A 134 -20.13 2.25 11.12
N ARG A 135 -19.34 1.20 11.25
CA ARG A 135 -19.09 0.50 12.52
C ARG A 135 -17.59 0.48 12.72
N ASN A 136 -17.18 1.08 13.83
CA ASN A 136 -15.82 1.08 14.32
C ASN A 136 -15.44 -0.36 14.67
N THR A 137 -14.23 -0.76 14.30
CA THR A 137 -13.58 -1.97 14.80
C THR A 137 -12.15 -1.58 15.15
N GLU A 138 -12.06 -0.72 16.16
CA GLU A 138 -10.88 -0.64 17.02
C GLU A 138 -11.19 -1.55 18.19
N GLU A 139 -10.58 -2.73 18.21
CA GLU A 139 -10.07 -3.36 19.42
C GLU A 139 -9.23 -4.58 19.02
N ASP A 140 -8.08 -4.69 19.67
CA ASP A 140 -7.09 -5.77 19.63
C ASP A 140 -6.08 -5.77 18.47
N LEU A 141 -5.21 -4.76 18.45
CA LEU A 141 -3.75 -4.92 18.33
C LEU A 141 -3.04 -3.59 18.65
N GLN A 142 -2.13 -3.57 19.62
CA GLN A 142 -1.23 -2.44 19.91
C GLN A 142 0.16 -2.98 20.31
N PRO A 143 1.31 -2.31 20.02
CA PRO A 143 1.47 -0.99 19.40
C PRO A 143 2.60 -0.96 18.33
N THR A 144 2.26 -0.93 17.03
CA THR A 144 3.09 -0.29 15.99
C THR A 144 2.26 0.55 15.01
N THR A 145 0.98 0.68 15.30
CA THR A 145 -0.04 1.29 14.43
C THR A 145 0.02 2.82 14.44
N SER A 146 0.78 3.44 15.37
CA SER A 146 0.84 4.89 15.55
C SER A 146 1.22 5.65 14.29
N LEU A 147 2.20 5.18 13.50
CA LEU A 147 2.63 5.90 12.28
C LEU A 147 1.67 5.68 11.12
N TYR A 148 1.19 4.45 10.94
CA TYR A 148 0.31 4.12 9.82
C TYR A 148 -1.06 4.78 9.98
N GLN A 149 -1.60 4.78 11.20
CA GLN A 149 -2.93 5.31 11.50
C GLN A 149 -2.91 6.84 11.53
N ALA A 150 -1.89 7.48 12.11
CA ALA A 150 -1.73 8.93 12.07
C ALA A 150 -1.53 9.49 10.65
N LEU A 151 -0.82 8.76 9.77
CA LEU A 151 -0.64 9.14 8.37
C LEU A 151 -1.94 9.02 7.54
N THR A 152 -2.80 8.04 7.86
CA THR A 152 -4.10 7.88 7.19
C THR A 152 -5.20 8.80 7.74
N GLU A 153 -5.23 9.06 9.06
CA GLU A 153 -6.30 9.85 9.69
C GLU A 153 -6.18 11.36 9.42
N GLN A 154 -4.97 11.89 9.22
CA GLN A 154 -4.81 13.29 8.79
C GLN A 154 -5.17 13.54 7.32
N HIS A 155 -5.38 12.50 6.52
CA HIS A 155 -5.69 12.60 5.09
C HIS A 155 -7.16 12.42 4.74
N GLU A 156 -8.09 12.30 5.70
CA GLU A 156 -9.55 12.36 5.42
C GLU A 156 -10.02 13.76 4.93
N PHE A 157 -9.15 14.77 4.83
CA PHE A 157 -9.49 16.12 4.37
C PHE A 157 -8.89 16.58 3.04
N ILE A 158 -8.26 15.69 2.27
CA ILE A 158 -7.86 16.04 0.89
C ILE A 158 -8.37 14.97 -0.08
N SER A 159 -9.69 14.92 -0.23
CA SER A 159 -10.32 14.30 -1.41
C SER A 159 -10.01 15.13 -2.66
N ILE A 160 -9.64 14.46 -3.75
CA ILE A 160 -9.87 14.95 -5.12
C ILE A 160 -10.91 14.06 -5.76
#